data_AF-X0PZ99-F1
#
_entry.id   AF-X0PZ99-F1
#
_cell.length_a   1.000
_cell.length_b   1.000
_cell.length_c   1.000
_cell.angle_alpha   90.00
_cell.angle_beta   90.00
_cell.angle_gamma   90.00
#
_symmetry.space_group_name_H-M   'P 1'
#
loop_
_entity.id
_entity.type
_entity.pdbx_description
1 polymer ?
#
loop_
_entity_poly.entity_id
_entity_poly.type
_entity_poly.pdbx_seq_one_letter_code
_entity_poly.pdbx_strand_id
1 'polypeptide(L)'
;MSITHGKGDSPRYTGDGVPNTVSSIPLTDVDAQTPGEASLGTLVKHATAQVSTLVRAEVELAKAEVTGEVKKGLQGSLFFILAFTVLLFSSFFFFFFLAELLDVWIARWLAFLIVFLIMVVVTALLALLGYLRVRKLRAPEKTIDSLKQAKTVLPTSYSDAEAHLASSSGRHAR
;
A
#
# COMPACT_ATOMS: atom_id res chain seq x y z
N MET A 1 69.79 -6.48 32.52
CA MET A 1 70.51 -7.76 32.68
C MET A 1 69.65 -8.86 32.06
N SER A 2 70.28 -9.75 31.29
CA SER A 2 69.79 -11.01 30.70
C SER A 2 68.70 -11.00 29.60
N ILE A 3 69.22 -11.30 28.42
CA ILE A 3 68.68 -11.85 27.17
C ILE A 3 67.83 -13.11 27.40
N THR A 4 66.75 -13.29 26.61
CA THR A 4 66.41 -14.62 26.07
C THR A 4 65.95 -14.54 24.62
N HIS A 5 66.29 -15.61 23.92
CA HIS A 5 66.43 -15.79 22.49
C HIS A 5 65.17 -16.47 21.94
N GLY A 6 64.50 -15.84 20.98
CA GLY A 6 63.33 -16.38 20.28
C GLY A 6 63.66 -16.60 18.80
N LYS A 7 63.91 -17.86 18.46
CA LYS A 7 64.30 -18.43 17.18
C LYS A 7 63.43 -17.93 16.01
N GLY A 8 64.08 -17.45 14.95
CA GLY A 8 63.43 -17.09 13.69
C GLY A 8 62.99 -18.32 12.93
N ASP A 9 61.69 -18.48 12.76
CA ASP A 9 61.12 -19.41 11.79
C ASP A 9 61.40 -18.87 10.39
N SER A 10 62.29 -19.55 9.67
CA SER A 10 62.56 -19.23 8.27
C SER A 10 61.41 -19.80 7.43
N PRO A 11 60.68 -18.98 6.66
CA PRO A 11 59.69 -19.50 5.72
C PRO A 11 60.42 -20.35 4.68
N ARG A 12 60.09 -21.64 4.61
CA ARG A 12 60.61 -22.53 3.58
C ARG A 12 60.00 -22.10 2.24
N TYR A 13 60.84 -21.56 1.38
CA TYR A 13 60.51 -21.15 0.03
C TYR A 13 60.81 -22.33 -0.91
N THR A 14 59.81 -22.80 -1.65
CA THR A 14 60.07 -23.59 -2.88
C THR A 14 60.53 -22.59 -3.94
N GLY A 15 61.44 -22.97 -4.84
CA GLY A 15 62.15 -22.10 -5.79
C GLY A 15 61.31 -21.29 -6.80
N ASP A 16 59.99 -21.24 -6.63
CA ASP A 16 59.03 -20.66 -7.58
C ASP A 16 58.24 -19.46 -7.03
N GLY A 17 58.61 -18.87 -5.89
CA GLY A 17 58.10 -17.53 -5.56
C GLY A 17 56.84 -17.43 -4.69
N VAL A 18 56.17 -18.54 -4.35
CA VAL A 18 54.76 -18.48 -3.88
C VAL A 18 54.59 -18.93 -2.42
N PRO A 19 54.05 -18.08 -1.52
CA PRO A 19 53.68 -18.45 -0.16
C PRO A 19 52.48 -19.42 -0.11
N ASN A 20 52.60 -20.54 0.61
CA ASN A 20 51.55 -21.56 0.81
C ASN A 20 50.50 -21.17 1.87
N THR A 21 49.86 -20.01 1.74
CA THR A 21 48.73 -19.65 2.61
C THR A 21 47.62 -18.98 1.79
N VAL A 22 47.07 -19.70 0.82
CA VAL A 22 45.75 -19.35 0.28
C VAL A 22 44.73 -19.94 1.25
N SER A 23 44.15 -19.08 2.08
CA SER A 23 42.94 -19.38 2.84
C SER A 23 41.87 -19.80 1.83
N SER A 24 41.64 -21.11 1.73
CA SER A 24 40.55 -21.64 0.92
C SER A 24 39.26 -21.09 1.50
N ILE A 25 38.63 -20.17 0.78
CA ILE A 25 37.24 -19.81 0.98
C ILE A 25 36.49 -21.14 1.12
N PRO A 26 35.81 -21.42 2.24
CA PRO A 26 34.98 -22.60 2.33
C PRO A 26 33.85 -22.41 1.31
N LEU A 27 34.01 -23.02 0.14
CA LEU A 27 32.91 -23.31 -0.77
C LEU A 27 32.02 -24.31 -0.04
N THR A 28 31.21 -23.80 0.88
CA THR A 28 29.97 -24.48 1.22
C THR A 28 29.14 -24.30 -0.03
N ASP A 29 29.16 -25.30 -0.92
CA ASP A 29 28.24 -25.34 -2.05
C ASP A 29 26.84 -25.21 -1.48
N VAL A 30 26.25 -24.03 -1.64
CA VAL A 30 24.90 -23.78 -1.14
C VAL A 30 23.87 -24.63 -1.88
N ASP A 31 24.19 -25.21 -3.05
CA ASP A 31 23.24 -26.04 -3.82
C ASP A 31 23.92 -27.07 -4.74
N ALA A 32 24.83 -27.91 -4.26
CA ALA A 32 25.21 -29.12 -4.99
C ALA A 32 24.21 -30.27 -4.69
N GLN A 33 22.94 -30.09 -5.04
CA GLN A 33 22.05 -31.24 -5.18
C GLN A 33 22.50 -32.06 -6.38
N THR A 34 22.85 -33.32 -6.15
CA THR A 34 23.08 -34.37 -7.15
C THR A 34 22.13 -34.18 -8.36
N PRO A 35 22.65 -34.04 -9.60
CA PRO A 35 21.86 -33.80 -10.82
C PRO A 35 20.83 -34.89 -11.21
N GLY A 36 20.49 -35.81 -10.32
CA GLY A 36 19.55 -36.92 -10.55
C GLY A 36 18.25 -36.86 -9.72
N GLU A 37 18.11 -35.94 -8.74
CA GLU A 37 16.96 -35.95 -7.80
C GLU A 37 16.21 -34.62 -7.69
N ALA A 38 16.50 -33.62 -8.53
CA ALA A 38 15.64 -32.44 -8.66
C ALA A 38 14.37 -32.84 -9.43
N SER A 39 13.38 -33.38 -8.72
CA SER A 39 12.07 -33.67 -9.31
C SER A 39 11.44 -32.40 -9.90
N LEU A 40 10.61 -32.52 -10.93
CA LEU A 40 9.84 -31.39 -11.48
C LEU A 40 9.07 -30.62 -10.38
N GLY A 41 8.65 -31.31 -9.32
CA GLY A 41 7.98 -30.72 -8.17
C GLY A 41 8.86 -29.78 -7.34
N THR A 42 10.16 -30.06 -7.18
CA THR A 42 11.08 -29.15 -6.49
C THR A 42 11.35 -27.91 -7.34
N LEU A 43 11.49 -28.04 -8.66
CA LEU A 43 11.70 -26.90 -9.55
C LEU A 43 10.50 -25.93 -9.57
N VAL A 44 9.27 -26.46 -9.64
CA VAL A 44 8.04 -25.66 -9.56
C VAL A 44 7.90 -25.00 -8.20
N LYS A 45 8.25 -25.70 -7.11
CA LYS A 45 8.24 -25.14 -5.75
C LYS A 45 9.21 -23.95 -5.61
N HIS A 46 10.43 -24.05 -6.13
CA HIS A 46 11.41 -22.96 -6.10
C HIS A 46 10.98 -21.78 -6.98
N ALA A 47 10.49 -22.04 -8.19
CA ALA A 47 9.99 -20.98 -9.08
C ALA A 47 8.79 -20.24 -8.46
N THR A 48 7.84 -20.96 -7.86
CA THR A 48 6.67 -20.38 -7.19
C THR A 48 7.08 -19.56 -5.96
N ALA A 49 8.08 -20.01 -5.21
CA ALA A 49 8.63 -19.28 -4.08
C ALA A 49 9.28 -17.95 -4.53
N GLN A 50 10.04 -17.94 -5.63
CA GLN A 50 10.65 -16.71 -6.16
C GLN A 50 9.61 -15.71 -6.67
N VAL A 51 8.59 -16.19 -7.39
CA VAL A 51 7.47 -15.34 -7.83
C VAL A 51 6.74 -14.74 -6.63
N SER A 52 6.51 -15.53 -5.57
CA SER A 52 5.88 -15.04 -4.34
C SER A 52 6.71 -13.94 -3.67
N THR A 53 8.04 -14.09 -3.65
CA THR A 53 8.96 -13.07 -3.13
C THR A 53 8.94 -11.78 -3.95
N LEU A 54 8.93 -11.89 -5.29
CA LEU A 54 8.84 -10.72 -6.18
C LEU A 54 7.53 -9.97 -6.01
N VAL A 55 6.39 -10.68 -6.01
CA VAL A 55 5.07 -10.08 -5.80
C VAL A 55 5.01 -9.39 -4.44
N ARG A 56 5.58 -10.00 -3.40
CA ARG A 56 5.63 -9.40 -2.07
C ARG A 56 6.47 -8.12 -2.06
N ALA A 57 7.63 -8.13 -2.73
CA ALA A 57 8.49 -6.96 -2.84
C ALA A 57 7.81 -5.82 -3.60
N GLU A 58 7.13 -6.12 -4.72
CA GLU A 58 6.39 -5.12 -5.50
C GLU A 58 5.24 -4.51 -4.68
N VAL A 59 4.52 -5.34 -3.92
CA VAL A 59 3.46 -4.87 -3.02
C VAL A 59 4.02 -4.01 -1.88
N GLU A 60 5.16 -4.38 -1.31
CA GLU A 60 5.80 -3.60 -0.24
C GLU A 60 6.30 -2.25 -0.76
N LEU A 61 6.85 -2.21 -1.97
CA LEU A 61 7.25 -0.99 -2.65
C LEU A 61 6.03 -0.09 -2.94
N ALA A 62 5.01 -0.64 -3.59
CA ALA A 62 3.78 0.08 -3.91
C ALA A 62 3.10 0.60 -2.63
N LYS A 63 3.10 -0.19 -1.56
CA LYS A 63 2.59 0.23 -0.25
C LYS A 63 3.40 1.39 0.31
N ALA A 64 4.73 1.36 0.21
CA ALA A 64 5.58 2.45 0.69
C ALA A 64 5.33 3.75 -0.10
N GLU A 65 5.20 3.66 -1.42
CA GLU A 65 4.92 4.80 -2.30
C GLU A 65 3.54 5.41 -1.99
N VAL A 66 2.48 4.59 -2.01
CA VAL A 66 1.11 5.03 -1.71
C VAL A 66 1.01 5.59 -0.30
N THR A 67 1.62 4.96 0.71
CA THR A 67 1.59 5.46 2.09
C THR A 67 2.29 6.82 2.21
N GLY A 68 3.39 7.01 1.48
CA GLY A 68 4.09 8.29 1.38
C GLY A 68 3.21 9.39 0.77
N GLU A 69 2.52 9.09 -0.33
CA GLU A 69 1.59 10.02 -0.98
C GLU A 69 0.40 10.36 -0.08
N VAL A 70 -0.22 9.35 0.55
CA VAL A 70 -1.33 9.55 1.48
C VAL A 70 -0.92 10.44 2.65
N LYS A 71 0.28 10.24 3.21
CA LYS A 71 0.78 11.07 4.31
C LYS A 71 0.99 12.53 3.87
N LYS A 72 1.54 12.75 2.67
CA LYS A 72 1.69 14.10 2.10
C LYS A 72 0.33 14.75 1.85
N GLY A 73 -0.62 14.00 1.29
CA GLY A 73 -2.00 14.46 1.08
C GLY A 73 -2.70 14.82 2.39
N LEU A 74 -2.52 14.01 3.43
CA LEU A 74 -3.07 14.27 4.76
C LEU A 74 -2.46 15.54 5.38
N GLN A 75 -1.14 15.70 5.30
CA GLN A 75 -0.47 16.91 5.79
C GLN A 75 -0.93 18.16 5.02
N GLY A 76 -1.12 18.06 3.70
CA GLY A 76 -1.70 19.13 2.89
C GLY A 76 -3.14 19.45 3.26
N SER A 77 -3.95 18.43 3.57
CA SER A 77 -5.35 18.60 3.96
C SER A 77 -5.53 19.39 5.26
N LEU A 78 -4.54 19.37 6.17
CA LEU A 78 -4.59 20.13 7.41
C LEU A 78 -4.70 21.64 7.14
N PHE A 79 -3.94 22.16 6.17
CA PHE A 79 -4.04 23.58 5.80
C PHE A 79 -5.40 23.91 5.18
N PHE A 80 -5.97 23.01 4.39
CA PHE A 80 -7.33 23.19 3.86
C PHE A 80 -8.38 23.19 4.97
N ILE A 81 -8.26 22.31 5.97
CA ILE A 81 -9.16 22.28 7.13
C ILE A 81 -9.06 23.59 7.92
N LEU A 82 -7.83 24.05 8.19
CA LEU A 82 -7.59 25.31 8.90
C LEU A 82 -8.12 26.52 8.10
N ALA A 83 -7.83 26.59 6.80
CA ALA A 83 -8.30 27.64 5.93
C ALA A 83 -9.83 27.65 5.83
N PHE A 84 -10.46 26.48 5.67
CA PHE A 84 -11.92 26.37 5.65
C PHE A 84 -12.55 26.76 6.99
N THR A 85 -11.92 26.39 8.12
CA THR A 85 -12.37 26.78 9.45
C THR A 85 -12.35 28.31 9.59
N VAL A 86 -11.23 28.95 9.25
CA VAL A 86 -11.12 30.41 9.28
C VAL A 86 -12.15 31.04 8.36
N LEU A 87 -12.28 30.56 7.12
CA LEU A 87 -13.27 31.06 6.16
C LEU A 87 -14.71 30.93 6.69
N LEU A 88 -15.04 29.80 7.33
CA LEU A 88 -16.37 29.56 7.89
C LEU A 88 -16.69 30.53 9.02
N PHE A 89 -15.76 30.73 9.96
CA PHE A 89 -15.93 31.73 11.03
C PHE A 89 -15.95 33.16 10.49
N SER A 90 -15.06 33.50 9.54
CA SER A 90 -15.03 34.83 8.90
C SER A 90 -16.29 35.13 8.11
N SER A 91 -16.95 34.12 7.54
CA SER A 91 -18.20 34.30 6.79
C SER A 91 -19.31 34.90 7.66
N PHE A 92 -19.40 34.52 8.94
CA PHE A 92 -20.35 35.12 9.88
C PHE A 92 -20.14 36.64 10.00
N PHE A 93 -18.90 37.07 10.22
CA PHE A 93 -18.55 38.49 10.28
C PHE A 93 -18.73 39.21 8.94
N PHE A 94 -18.46 38.54 7.82
CA PHE A 94 -18.67 39.09 6.49
C PHE A 94 -20.14 39.40 6.21
N PHE A 95 -21.06 38.49 6.54
CA PHE A 95 -22.50 38.75 6.35
C PHE A 95 -23.03 39.81 7.31
N PHE A 96 -22.52 39.84 8.54
CA PHE A 96 -22.84 40.92 9.48
C PHE A 96 -22.35 42.28 8.95
N PHE A 97 -21.11 42.34 8.46
CA PHE A 97 -20.55 43.51 7.79
C PHE A 97 -21.37 43.92 6.55
N LEU A 98 -21.88 42.96 5.79
CA LEU A 98 -22.70 43.26 4.61
C LEU A 98 -24.04 43.89 5.01
N ALA A 99 -24.69 43.38 6.06
CA ALA A 99 -25.93 43.96 6.59
C ALA A 99 -25.67 45.38 7.16
N GLU A 100 -24.69 45.48 8.06
CA GLU A 100 -23.75 46.59 8.26
C GLU A 100 -23.77 47.73 7.23
N LEU A 101 -23.18 47.38 6.09
CA LEU A 101 -22.93 48.25 4.97
C LEU A 101 -24.25 48.68 4.32
N LEU A 102 -25.21 47.76 4.17
CA LEU A 102 -26.51 48.06 3.56
C LEU A 102 -27.36 49.02 4.42
N ASP A 103 -27.23 48.98 5.75
CA ASP A 103 -27.96 49.87 6.67
C ASP A 103 -27.68 51.37 6.40
N VAL A 104 -26.56 51.70 5.74
CA VAL A 104 -26.25 53.08 5.33
C VAL A 104 -27.29 53.66 4.36
N TRP A 105 -27.94 52.82 3.55
CA TRP A 105 -28.90 53.26 2.52
C TRP A 105 -30.35 52.87 2.81
N ILE A 106 -30.60 51.87 3.64
CA ILE A 106 -31.94 51.32 3.89
C ILE A 106 -32.14 51.01 5.37
N ALA A 107 -33.40 50.82 5.81
CA ALA A 107 -33.68 50.45 7.19
C ALA A 107 -33.01 49.13 7.59
N ARG A 108 -32.34 49.12 8.76
CA ARG A 108 -31.60 47.98 9.31
C ARG A 108 -32.28 46.63 9.14
N TRP A 109 -33.54 46.51 9.54
CA TRP A 109 -34.27 45.25 9.45
C TRP A 109 -34.36 44.71 8.01
N LEU A 110 -34.46 45.61 7.02
CA LEU A 110 -34.52 45.26 5.61
C LEU A 110 -33.14 44.87 5.08
N ALA A 111 -32.07 45.51 5.53
CA ALA A 111 -30.69 45.12 5.21
C ALA A 111 -30.41 43.67 5.62
N PHE A 112 -30.72 43.32 6.87
CA PHE A 112 -30.57 41.95 7.36
C PHE A 112 -31.44 40.94 6.59
N LEU A 113 -32.67 41.33 6.21
CA LEU A 113 -33.55 40.47 5.41
C LEU A 113 -32.98 40.21 4.00
N ILE A 114 -32.42 41.23 3.35
CA ILE A 114 -31.80 41.09 2.03
C ILE A 114 -30.58 40.17 2.10
N VAL A 115 -29.69 40.38 3.08
CA VAL A 115 -28.51 39.51 3.26
C VAL A 115 -28.94 38.07 3.53
N PHE A 116 -29.98 37.86 4.35
CA PHE A 116 -30.54 36.53 4.58
C PHE A 116 -31.04 35.85 3.30
N LEU A 117 -31.78 36.58 2.44
CA LEU A 117 -32.25 36.04 1.17
C LEU A 117 -31.09 35.70 0.23
N ILE A 118 -30.04 36.52 0.18
CA ILE A 118 -28.82 36.22 -0.58
C ILE A 118 -28.19 34.91 -0.09
N MET A 119 -28.09 34.70 1.23
CA MET A 119 -27.57 33.46 1.80
C MET A 119 -28.41 32.25 1.38
N VAL A 120 -29.74 32.34 1.46
CA VAL A 120 -30.64 31.25 1.03
C VAL A 120 -30.43 30.90 -0.45
N VAL A 121 -30.31 31.91 -1.32
CA VAL A 121 -30.06 31.69 -2.76
C VAL A 121 -28.70 31.01 -2.99
N VAL A 122 -27.64 31.50 -2.34
CA VAL A 122 -26.30 30.91 -2.46
C VAL A 122 -26.31 29.46 -1.95
N THR A 123 -26.94 29.19 -0.80
CA THR A 123 -27.08 27.84 -0.25
C THR A 123 -27.85 26.93 -1.20
N ALA A 124 -28.95 27.39 -1.79
CA ALA A 124 -29.73 26.61 -2.75
C ALA A 124 -28.91 26.25 -4.00
N LEU A 125 -28.13 27.21 -4.53
CA LEU A 125 -27.24 26.97 -5.67
C LEU A 125 -26.14 25.97 -5.34
N LEU A 126 -25.47 26.12 -4.19
CA LEU A 126 -24.42 25.20 -3.75
C LEU A 126 -24.98 23.79 -3.51
N ALA A 127 -26.14 23.67 -2.87
CA ALA A 127 -26.81 22.40 -2.65
C ALA A 127 -27.19 21.74 -3.98
N LEU A 128 -27.70 22.50 -4.95
CA LEU A 128 -28.03 22.00 -6.28
C LEU A 128 -26.78 21.53 -7.02
N LEU A 129 -25.70 22.33 -7.05
CA LEU A 129 -24.44 21.94 -7.68
C LEU A 129 -23.84 20.70 -7.02
N GLY A 130 -23.88 20.62 -5.69
CA GLY A 130 -23.46 19.46 -4.92
C GLY A 130 -24.27 18.21 -5.28
N TYR A 131 -25.60 18.33 -5.30
CA TYR A 131 -26.50 17.25 -5.71
C TYR A 131 -26.21 16.78 -7.14
N LEU A 132 -26.04 17.71 -8.10
CA LEU A 132 -25.71 17.39 -9.48
C LEU A 132 -24.35 16.69 -9.61
N ARG A 133 -23.36 17.08 -8.79
CA ARG A 133 -22.04 16.45 -8.76
C ARG A 133 -22.11 15.03 -8.23
N VAL A 134 -22.82 14.82 -7.13
CA VAL A 134 -23.03 13.49 -6.54
C VAL A 134 -23.82 12.59 -7.49
N ARG A 135 -24.84 13.10 -8.16
CA ARG A 135 -25.64 12.31 -9.11
C ARG A 135 -24.86 11.87 -10.35
N LYS A 136 -23.78 12.59 -10.70
CA LYS A 136 -22.85 12.20 -11.78
C LYS A 136 -21.85 11.13 -11.36
N LEU A 137 -21.65 10.90 -10.06
CA LEU A 137 -20.81 9.82 -9.56
C LEU A 137 -21.59 8.50 -9.72
N ARG A 138 -21.39 7.83 -10.86
CA ARG A 138 -21.81 6.42 -11.02
C ARG A 138 -20.98 5.55 -10.08
N ALA A 139 -21.61 4.60 -9.41
CA ALA A 139 -20.89 3.55 -8.70
C ALA A 139 -19.93 2.84 -9.66
N PRO A 140 -18.77 2.33 -9.21
CA PRO A 140 -17.84 1.61 -10.07
C PRO A 140 -18.44 0.24 -10.45
N GLU A 141 -19.37 0.25 -11.41
CA GLU A 141 -20.11 -0.92 -11.91
C GLU A 141 -19.16 -2.02 -12.35
N LYS A 142 -18.05 -1.65 -13.03
CA LYS A 142 -17.02 -2.59 -13.48
C LYS A 142 -16.34 -3.32 -12.31
N THR A 143 -16.03 -2.63 -11.23
CA THR A 143 -15.43 -3.24 -10.03
C THR A 143 -16.43 -4.15 -9.33
N ILE A 144 -17.68 -3.72 -9.23
CA ILE A 144 -18.76 -4.53 -8.63
C ILE A 144 -19.01 -5.80 -9.47
N ASP A 145 -19.03 -5.68 -10.79
CA ASP A 145 -19.24 -6.81 -11.69
C ASP A 145 -18.06 -7.78 -11.69
N SER A 146 -16.82 -7.29 -11.67
CA SER A 146 -15.63 -8.13 -11.51
C SER A 146 -15.63 -8.90 -10.18
N LEU A 147 -16.06 -8.28 -9.08
CA LEU A 147 -16.19 -8.95 -7.78
C LEU A 147 -17.33 -9.98 -7.76
N LYS A 148 -18.45 -9.70 -8.44
CA LYS A 148 -19.55 -10.65 -8.61
C LYS A 148 -19.11 -11.86 -9.44
N GLN A 149 -18.41 -11.64 -10.55
CA GLN A 149 -17.87 -12.72 -11.39
C GLN A 149 -16.83 -13.54 -10.63
N ALA A 150 -15.94 -12.91 -9.85
CA ALA A 150 -14.97 -13.59 -9.00
C ALA A 150 -15.65 -14.53 -7.99
N LYS A 151 -16.80 -14.14 -7.42
CA LYS A 151 -17.60 -14.99 -6.53
C LYS A 151 -18.24 -16.18 -7.27
N THR A 152 -18.63 -15.99 -8.53
CA THR A 152 -19.23 -17.05 -9.36
C THR A 152 -18.20 -18.09 -9.82
N VAL A 153 -16.94 -17.69 -10.02
CA VAL A 153 -15.87 -18.60 -10.48
C VAL A 153 -15.09 -19.25 -9.34
N LEU A 154 -15.35 -18.91 -8.07
CA LEU A 154 -14.80 -19.62 -6.90
C LEU A 154 -15.54 -20.96 -6.75
N PRO A 155 -14.95 -22.09 -7.17
CA PRO A 155 -15.57 -23.39 -7.01
C PRO A 155 -15.42 -23.76 -5.53
N THR A 156 -16.53 -24.09 -4.86
CA THR A 156 -16.51 -24.75 -3.55
C THR A 156 -15.97 -26.20 -3.65
N SER A 157 -15.30 -26.54 -4.75
CA SER A 157 -14.81 -27.88 -5.12
C SER A 157 -13.71 -28.43 -4.21
N TYR A 158 -13.16 -27.64 -3.28
CA TYR A 158 -12.36 -28.22 -2.19
C TYR A 158 -13.21 -29.07 -1.23
N SER A 159 -14.47 -28.69 -1.00
CA SER A 159 -15.38 -29.49 -0.16
C SER A 159 -15.91 -30.75 -0.86
N ASP A 160 -16.14 -30.67 -2.18
CA ASP A 160 -16.60 -31.82 -2.96
C ASP A 160 -15.48 -32.83 -3.20
N ALA A 161 -14.25 -32.37 -3.48
CA ALA A 161 -13.10 -33.25 -3.68
C ALA A 161 -12.76 -34.09 -2.43
N GLU A 162 -12.88 -33.52 -1.23
CA GLU A 162 -12.66 -34.22 0.03
C GLU A 162 -13.74 -35.28 0.31
N ALA A 163 -15.01 -34.98 -0.02
CA ALA A 163 -16.13 -35.92 0.09
C ALA A 163 -16.00 -37.11 -0.88
N HIS A 164 -15.51 -36.88 -2.10
CA HIS A 164 -15.27 -37.96 -3.07
C HIS A 164 -14.10 -38.87 -2.68
N LEU A 165 -13.02 -38.30 -2.11
CA LEU A 165 -11.87 -39.06 -1.59
C LEU A 165 -12.24 -39.92 -0.37
N ALA A 166 -13.08 -39.39 0.54
CA ALA A 166 -13.59 -40.15 1.69
C ALA A 166 -14.47 -41.35 1.27
N SER A 167 -15.28 -41.21 0.22
CA SER A 167 -16.15 -42.29 -0.29
C SER A 167 -15.41 -43.39 -1.08
N SER A 168 -14.23 -43.08 -1.62
CA SER A 168 -13.39 -44.02 -2.37
C SER A 168 -12.61 -44.94 -1.44
N SER A 169 -12.15 -44.42 -0.30
CA SER A 169 -11.38 -45.17 0.71
C SER A 169 -12.20 -46.30 1.37
N GLY A 170 -13.52 -46.12 1.52
CA GLY A 170 -14.41 -47.11 2.14
C GLY A 170 -14.78 -48.33 1.29
N ARG A 171 -14.44 -48.38 -0.01
CA ARG A 171 -14.88 -49.44 -0.94
C ARG A 171 -13.90 -50.59 -1.14
N HIS A 172 -12.66 -50.48 -0.66
CA HIS A 172 -11.64 -51.53 -0.79
C HIS A 172 -11.40 -52.37 0.47
N ALA A 173 -12.22 -52.20 1.52
CA ALA A 173 -12.09 -52.89 2.81
C ALA A 173 -13.12 -54.02 3.04
N ARG A 174 -13.65 -54.63 1.98
CA ARG A 174 -14.56 -55.79 2.06
C ARG A 174 -14.06 -56.97 1.25
#